data_AF-R6R832-F1
#
_entry.id   AF-R6R832-F1
#
_cell.length_a   1.000
_cell.length_b   1.000
_cell.length_c   1.000
_cell.angle_alpha   90.00
_cell.angle_beta   90.00
_cell.angle_gamma   90.00
#
_symmetry.space_group_name_H-M   'P 1'
#
loop_
_entity.id
_entity.type
_entity.pdbx_description
1 polymer ?
#
loop_
_entity_poly.entity_id
_entity_poly.type
_entity_poly.pdbx_seq_one_letter_code
_entity_poly.pdbx_strand_id
1 'polypeptide(L)'
;MNLTPKVGPNEIGKTKGFFIMKLSLEDKKEIVRLYFDEHYGFRTIGKKFSIRASNVNKIINGYKIHGETYLIHPPKMHNYSPEFN
;
A
#
# COMPACT_ATOMS: atom_id res chain seq x y z
N MET A 1 12.43 7.58 -36.27
CA MET A 1 12.01 8.66 -35.35
C MET A 1 11.52 8.00 -34.07
N ASN A 2 12.28 8.12 -32.97
CA ASN A 2 11.93 7.51 -31.69
C ASN A 2 10.74 8.24 -31.06
N LEU A 3 9.58 7.59 -31.05
CA LEU A 3 8.43 8.02 -30.26
C LEU A 3 8.71 7.68 -28.80
N THR A 4 9.20 8.65 -28.03
CA THR A 4 9.21 8.54 -26.57
C THR A 4 7.75 8.54 -26.10
N PRO A 5 7.29 7.55 -25.31
CA PRO A 5 5.97 7.62 -24.73
C PRO A 5 5.93 8.81 -23.76
N LYS A 6 5.03 9.77 -24.04
CA LYS A 6 4.68 10.83 -23.09
C LYS A 6 4.06 10.18 -21.86
N VAL A 7 4.87 9.96 -20.83
CA VAL A 7 4.37 9.69 -19.48
C VAL A 7 3.63 10.93 -19.01
N GLY A 8 2.30 10.91 -19.15
CA GLY A 8 1.45 11.95 -18.58
C GLY A 8 1.60 11.98 -17.05
N PRO A 9 1.42 13.14 -16.40
CA PRO A 9 1.42 13.22 -14.96
C PRO A 9 0.26 12.36 -14.46
N ASN A 10 0.58 11.18 -13.94
CA ASN A 10 -0.36 10.32 -13.25
C ASN A 10 -0.95 11.18 -12.12
N GLU A 11 -2.22 11.54 -12.20
CA GLU A 11 -2.85 12.47 -11.24
C GLU A 11 -2.87 11.81 -9.86
N ILE A 12 -1.77 12.00 -9.13
CA ILE A 12 -1.59 11.64 -7.73
C ILE A 12 -2.58 12.50 -6.98
N GLY A 13 -3.72 11.91 -6.64
CA GLY A 13 -4.78 12.55 -5.88
C GLY A 13 -4.19 13.31 -4.68
N LYS A 14 -4.32 14.63 -4.71
CA LYS A 14 -3.90 15.54 -3.65
C LYS A 14 -4.59 15.16 -2.34
N THR A 15 -3.98 14.33 -1.51
CA THR A 15 -4.36 14.19 -0.10
C THR A 15 -3.39 14.99 0.76
N LYS A 16 -3.78 16.22 1.10
CA LYS A 16 -3.25 17.08 2.19
C LYS A 16 -1.88 16.63 2.78
N GLY A 17 -0.79 16.84 2.04
CA GLY A 17 0.58 16.73 2.56
C GLY A 17 1.12 15.33 2.83
N PHE A 18 0.47 14.27 2.36
CA PHE A 18 0.89 12.90 2.64
C PHE A 18 1.25 12.20 1.34
N PHE A 19 2.56 12.11 1.06
CA PHE A 19 3.08 11.47 -0.14
C PHE A 19 2.55 10.03 -0.21
N ILE A 20 1.88 9.69 -1.30
CA ILE A 20 1.51 8.31 -1.63
C ILE A 20 2.77 7.62 -2.14
N MET A 21 3.76 7.45 -1.26
CA MET A 21 4.90 6.60 -1.55
C MET A 21 4.41 5.16 -1.44
N LYS A 22 4.51 4.43 -2.54
CA LYS A 22 4.07 3.04 -2.62
C LYS A 22 4.98 2.22 -1.69
N LEU A 23 4.44 1.67 -0.60
CA LEU A 23 5.23 0.82 0.30
C LEU A 23 5.85 -0.34 -0.47
N SER A 24 7.15 -0.54 -0.28
CA SER A 24 7.84 -1.72 -0.76
C SER A 24 7.39 -2.96 0.02
N LEU A 25 7.66 -4.13 -0.53
CA LEU A 25 7.38 -5.41 0.15
C LEU A 25 8.11 -5.48 1.50
N GLU A 26 9.35 -5.00 1.53
CA GLU A 26 10.20 -4.94 2.74
C GLU A 26 9.58 -4.05 3.81
N ASP A 27 9.08 -2.86 3.46
CA ASP A 27 8.40 -1.97 4.41
C ASP A 27 7.16 -2.63 5.02
N LYS A 28 6.39 -3.37 4.20
CA LYS A 28 5.21 -4.10 4.69
C LYS A 28 5.60 -5.22 5.64
N LYS A 29 6.69 -5.95 5.36
CA LYS A 29 7.21 -7.00 6.26
C LYS A 29 7.68 -6.40 7.58
N GLU A 30 8.37 -5.28 7.53
CA GLU A 30 8.82 -4.58 8.74
C GLU A 30 7.65 -4.05 9.58
N ILE A 31 6.59 -3.53 8.94
CA ILE A 31 5.34 -3.16 9.63
C ILE A 31 4.73 -4.34 10.39
N VAL A 32 4.69 -5.51 9.76
CA VAL A 32 4.16 -6.73 10.37
C VAL A 32 5.02 -7.14 11.55
N ARG A 33 6.35 -7.19 11.39
CA ARG A 33 7.30 -7.50 12.47
C ARG A 33 7.14 -6.54 13.65
N LEU A 34 7.12 -5.22 13.40
CA LEU A 34 6.96 -4.20 14.45
C LEU A 34 5.66 -4.35 15.26
N TYR A 35 4.60 -4.88 14.65
CA TYR A 35 3.33 -5.12 15.33
C TYR A 35 3.33 -6.44 16.14
N PHE A 36 3.91 -7.52 15.60
CA PHE A 36 3.88 -8.83 16.23
C PHE A 36 5.03 -9.09 17.22
N ASP A 37 6.26 -8.68 16.89
CA ASP A 37 7.44 -8.85 17.74
C ASP A 37 7.57 -7.73 18.78
N GLU A 38 7.45 -6.47 18.34
CA GLU A 38 7.70 -5.30 19.20
C GLU A 38 6.41 -4.71 19.80
N HIS A 39 5.24 -5.26 19.45
CA HIS A 39 3.93 -4.82 19.94
C HIS A 39 3.63 -3.32 19.80
N TYR A 40 4.18 -2.67 18.78
CA TYR A 40 3.92 -1.25 18.55
C TYR A 40 2.47 -1.00 18.10
N GLY A 41 1.91 0.11 18.60
CA GLY A 41 0.60 0.60 18.17
C GLY A 41 0.61 1.15 16.74
N PHE A 42 -0.55 1.06 16.07
CA PHE A 42 -0.72 1.48 14.66
C PHE A 42 -0.30 2.93 14.39
N ARG A 43 -0.48 3.83 15.36
CA ARG A 43 -0.12 5.25 15.23
C ARG A 43 1.39 5.46 15.26
N THR A 44 2.11 4.67 16.06
CA THR A 44 3.57 4.71 16.15
C THR A 44 4.20 4.18 14.87
N ILE A 45 3.74 3.02 14.40
CA ILE A 45 4.16 2.43 13.13
C ILE A 45 3.86 3.39 11.97
N GLY A 46 2.65 3.96 11.93
CA GLY A 46 2.26 4.91 10.90
C GLY A 46 3.18 6.15 10.84
N LYS A 47 3.58 6.70 12.00
CA LYS A 47 4.56 7.79 12.04
C LYS A 47 5.93 7.36 11.49
N LYS A 48 6.41 6.16 11.85
CA LYS A 48 7.72 5.65 11.42
C LYS A 48 7.84 5.53 9.90
N PHE A 49 6.78 5.06 9.24
CA PHE A 49 6.74 4.90 7.79
C PHE A 49 6.07 6.07 7.06
N SER A 50 5.76 7.17 7.76
CA SER A 50 4.97 8.28 7.22
C SER A 50 3.72 7.79 6.48
N ILE A 51 3.00 6.81 7.06
CA ILE A 51 1.72 6.30 6.57
C ILE A 51 0.58 6.47 7.57
N ARG A 52 -0.68 6.53 7.11
CA ARG A 52 -1.82 6.65 8.01
C ARG A 52 -1.97 5.36 8.81
N ALA A 53 -2.36 5.49 10.08
CA ALA A 53 -2.63 4.33 10.95
C ALA A 53 -3.69 3.38 10.35
N SER A 54 -4.64 3.90 9.57
CA SER A 54 -5.62 3.09 8.83
C SER A 54 -4.98 2.18 7.77
N ASN A 55 -3.90 2.63 7.12
CA ASN A 55 -3.15 1.81 6.16
C ASN A 55 -2.37 0.71 6.89
N VAL A 56 -1.77 1.04 8.04
CA VAL A 56 -1.13 0.03 8.91
C VAL A 56 -2.15 -1.04 9.29
N ASN A 57 -3.34 -0.65 9.76
CA ASN A 57 -4.40 -1.58 10.15
C ASN A 57 -4.80 -2.50 8.97
N LYS A 58 -4.92 -1.97 7.76
CA LYS A 58 -5.21 -2.79 6.55
C LYS A 58 -4.12 -3.83 6.29
N ILE A 59 -2.85 -3.44 6.38
CA ILE A 59 -1.71 -4.35 6.17
C ILE A 59 -1.73 -5.47 7.21
N ILE A 60 -1.86 -5.12 8.49
CA ILE A 60 -1.88 -6.09 9.59
C ILE A 60 -3.08 -7.04 9.49
N ASN A 61 -4.28 -6.55 9.22
CA ASN A 61 -5.46 -7.41 9.08
C ASN A 61 -5.38 -8.30 7.84
N GLY A 62 -4.90 -7.78 6.72
CA GLY A 62 -4.68 -8.60 5.52
C GLY A 62 -3.65 -9.72 5.77
N TYR A 63 -2.58 -9.41 6.51
CA TYR A 63 -1.60 -10.41 6.95
C TYR A 63 -2.19 -11.44 7.90
N LYS A 64 -3.05 -11.04 8.87
CA LYS A 64 -3.73 -11.97 9.78
C LYS A 64 -4.64 -12.97 9.05
N ILE A 65 -5.26 -12.56 7.96
CA ILE A 65 -6.22 -13.39 7.21
C ILE A 65 -5.52 -14.28 6.18
N HIS A 66 -4.52 -13.76 5.46
CA HIS A 66 -3.92 -14.42 4.29
C HIS A 66 -2.42 -14.71 4.43
N GLY A 67 -1.78 -14.30 5.52
CA GLY A 67 -0.34 -14.41 5.74
C GLY A 67 0.50 -13.54 4.80
N GLU A 68 1.72 -13.97 4.51
CA GLU A 68 2.67 -13.23 3.65
C GLU A 68 2.16 -13.00 2.22
N THR A 69 1.23 -13.84 1.72
CA THR A 69 0.67 -13.70 0.37
C THR A 69 0.01 -12.34 0.14
N TYR A 70 -0.61 -11.75 1.18
CA TYR A 70 -1.22 -10.43 1.12
C TYR A 70 -0.21 -9.30 0.87
N LEU A 71 1.04 -9.47 1.32
CA LEU A 71 2.06 -8.44 1.20
C LEU A 71 2.60 -8.36 -0.23
N ILE A 72 2.67 -9.51 -0.90
CA ILE A 72 3.23 -9.72 -2.24
C ILE A 72 2.24 -9.28 -3.31
N HIS A 73 0.97 -9.63 -3.19
CA HIS A 73 -0.01 -9.36 -4.24
C HIS A 73 -0.55 -7.92 -4.13
N PRO A 74 -0.33 -7.05 -5.15
CA PRO A 74 -1.14 -5.85 -5.25
C PRO A 74 -2.62 -6.26 -5.44
N PRO A 75 -3.59 -5.45 -4.98
CA PRO A 75 -4.99 -5.72 -5.24
C PRO A 75 -5.18 -5.94 -6.74
N LYS A 76 -5.80 -7.07 -7.14
CA LYS A 76 -6.18 -7.31 -8.53
C LYS A 76 -6.92 -6.05 -9.00
N MET A 77 -6.42 -5.40 -10.05
CA MET A 77 -7.25 -4.45 -10.79
C MET A 77 -8.48 -5.26 -11.21
N HIS A 78 -9.63 -4.96 -10.62
CA HIS A 78 -10.90 -5.40 -11.18
C HIS A 78 -11.03 -4.65 -12.50
N ASN A 79 -10.56 -5.28 -13.58
CA ASN A 79 -10.95 -4.90 -14.93
C ASN A 79 -12.46 -5.16 -14.99
N TYR A 80 -13.27 -4.14 -14.71
CA TYR A 80 -14.67 -4.15 -15.10
C TYR A 80 -14.67 -4.31 -16.62
N SER A 81 -14.98 -5.52 -17.11
CA SER A 81 -15.29 -5.71 -18.52
C SER A 81 -16.63 -5.02 -18.76
N PRO A 82 -16.69 -3.97 -19.60
CA PRO A 82 -17.94 -3.23 -19.84
C PRO A 82 -18.96 -4.00 -20.68
N GLU A 83 -18.80 -5.32 -20.89
CA GLU A 83 -19.60 -6.11 -21.85
C GLU A 83 -20.93 -6.63 -21.29
N PHE A 84 -21.57 -5.87 -20.41
CA PHE A 84 -22.97 -6.10 -20.04
C PHE A 84 -23.68 -4.74 -19.87
N ASN A 85 -23.99 -4.08 -20.98
CA ASN A 85 -25.13 -3.17 -21.05
C ASN A 85 -25.66 -3.03 -22.47
#